data_AF-A0A920JFC5-F1
#
_entry.id   AF-A0A920JFC5-F1
#
_cell.length_a   1.000
_cell.length_b   1.000
_cell.length_c   1.000
_cell.angle_alpha   90.00
_cell.angle_beta   90.00
_cell.angle_gamma   90.00
#
_symmetry.space_group_name_H-M   'P 1'
#
loop_
_entity.id
_entity.type
_entity.pdbx_description
1 polymer ?
#
loop_
_entity_poly.entity_id
_entity_poly.type
_entity_poly.pdbx_seq_one_letter_code
_entity_poly.pdbx_strand_id
1 'polypeptide(L)'
;MFLPSKKLLQQTATDLQNLLKEHGVEAELTKIVPGPTVTRYEIELSPGVKVSKVTSFHTTFPYALATPDVRLLAPIPGRSAIGIEIPNRQRRLVSLGDVLTSPEAKKLDHPLNVGLGLDISGQEREI
;
A
#
# COMPACT_ATOMS: atom_id res chain seq x y z
N MET A 1 8.22 0.43 16.53
CA MET A 1 7.68 0.47 15.15
C MET A 1 8.39 -0.59 14.34
N PHE A 2 7.73 -1.70 13.99
CA PHE A 2 8.35 -2.80 13.23
C PHE A 2 8.11 -2.52 11.74
N LEU A 3 9.06 -1.84 11.12
CA LEU A 3 9.00 -1.55 9.68
C LEU A 3 9.70 -2.69 8.93
N PRO A 4 9.14 -3.18 7.81
CA PRO A 4 9.84 -4.11 6.95
C PRO A 4 11.21 -3.55 6.54
N SER A 5 12.20 -4.44 6.38
CA SER A 5 13.57 -3.98 6.12
C SER A 5 13.62 -3.14 4.84
N LYS A 6 14.27 -1.97 4.91
CA LYS A 6 14.34 -1.02 3.79
C LYS A 6 14.84 -1.67 2.50
N LYS A 7 15.74 -2.65 2.63
CA LYS A 7 16.26 -3.44 1.50
C LYS A 7 15.19 -4.28 0.81
N LEU A 8 14.33 -4.96 1.57
CA LEU A 8 13.23 -5.77 1.02
C LEU A 8 12.22 -4.90 0.27
N LEU A 9 11.85 -3.75 0.85
CA LEU A 9 10.92 -2.81 0.21
C LEU A 9 11.45 -2.28 -1.12
N GLN A 10 12.73 -1.94 -1.16
CA GLN A 10 13.39 -1.47 -2.38
C GLN A 10 13.48 -2.58 -3.43
N GLN A 11 13.77 -3.83 -3.03
CA GLN A 11 13.76 -4.97 -3.96
C GLN A 11 12.38 -5.16 -4.59
N THR A 12 11.32 -5.18 -3.78
CA THR A 12 9.95 -5.30 -4.31
C THR A 12 9.57 -4.13 -5.21
N ALA A 13 10.04 -2.91 -4.90
CA ALA A 13 9.84 -1.76 -5.77
C ALA A 13 10.54 -1.94 -7.13
N THR A 14 11.79 -2.42 -7.14
CA THR A 14 12.52 -2.72 -8.38
C THR A 14 11.83 -3.81 -9.20
N ASP A 15 11.37 -4.89 -8.56
CA ASP A 15 10.64 -5.97 -9.22
C ASP A 15 9.35 -5.44 -9.87
N LEU A 16 8.65 -4.55 -9.18
CA LEU A 16 7.44 -3.90 -9.67
C LEU A 16 7.73 -2.99 -10.87
N GLN A 17 8.79 -2.19 -10.81
CA GLN A 17 9.20 -1.33 -11.94
C GLN A 17 9.62 -2.16 -13.16
N ASN A 18 10.32 -3.27 -12.96
CA ASN A 18 10.69 -4.20 -14.03
C ASN A 18 9.46 -4.82 -14.67
N LEU A 19 8.49 -5.28 -13.87
CA LEU A 19 7.23 -5.85 -14.35
C LEU A 19 6.44 -4.86 -15.23
N LEU A 20 6.34 -3.60 -14.78
CA LEU A 20 5.70 -2.54 -15.55
C LEU A 20 6.43 -2.29 -16.88
N LYS A 21 7.77 -2.23 -16.84
CA LYS A 21 8.61 -2.02 -18.02
C LYS A 21 8.48 -3.16 -19.04
N GLU A 22 8.43 -4.42 -18.59
CA GLU A 22 8.23 -5.59 -19.46
C GLU A 22 6.90 -5.55 -20.22
N HIS A 23 5.87 -4.95 -19.61
CA HIS A 23 4.56 -4.73 -20.24
C HIS A 23 4.47 -3.39 -21.01
N GLY A 24 5.61 -2.72 -21.21
CA GLY A 24 5.71 -1.44 -21.92
C GLY A 24 4.96 -0.30 -21.21
N VAL A 25 4.89 -0.34 -19.88
CA VAL A 25 4.40 0.76 -19.05
C VAL A 25 5.61 1.50 -18.50
N GLU A 26 5.86 2.68 -19.04
CA GLU A 26 6.84 3.61 -18.47
C GLU A 26 6.22 4.31 -17.26
N ALA A 27 6.86 4.12 -16.10
CA ALA A 27 6.39 4.66 -14.84
C ALA A 27 7.54 4.77 -13.83
N GLU A 28 7.43 5.72 -12.92
CA GLU A 28 8.44 5.99 -11.90
C GLU A 28 7.88 5.77 -10.49
N LEU A 29 8.65 5.11 -9.63
CA LEU A 29 8.31 4.97 -8.22
C LEU A 29 8.53 6.31 -7.51
N THR A 30 7.45 6.90 -6.98
CA THR A 30 7.53 8.19 -6.29
C THR A 30 7.58 8.05 -4.78
N LYS A 31 6.84 7.09 -4.22
CA LYS A 31 6.75 6.92 -2.76
C LYS A 31 6.51 5.47 -2.35
N ILE A 32 7.12 5.07 -1.23
CA ILE A 32 6.83 3.81 -0.55
C ILE A 32 6.23 4.15 0.81
N VAL A 33 5.01 3.67 1.08
CA VAL A 33 4.32 3.84 2.36
C VAL A 33 4.16 2.47 3.00
N PRO A 34 5.07 2.08 3.92
CA PRO A 34 4.98 0.81 4.62
C PRO A 34 3.90 0.86 5.71
N GLY A 35 2.97 -0.09 5.67
CA GLY A 35 1.98 -0.32 6.71
C GLY A 35 2.25 -1.59 7.52
N PRO A 36 1.41 -1.90 8.51
CA PRO A 36 1.57 -3.08 9.36
C PRO A 36 1.34 -4.41 8.62
N THR A 37 0.40 -4.42 7.67
CA THR A 37 -0.01 -5.64 6.94
C THR A 37 0.31 -5.58 5.45
N VAL A 38 0.26 -4.39 4.86
CA VAL A 38 0.51 -4.13 3.44
C VAL A 38 1.47 -2.95 3.30
N THR A 39 2.21 -2.89 2.20
CA THR A 39 2.99 -1.72 1.78
C THR A 39 2.38 -1.17 0.51
N ARG A 40 2.15 0.14 0.47
CA ARG A 40 1.67 0.86 -0.71
C ARG A 40 2.86 1.46 -1.46
N TYR A 41 2.95 1.14 -2.75
CA TYR A 41 3.89 1.72 -3.70
C TYR A 41 3.13 2.72 -4.57
N GLU A 42 3.46 4.00 -4.44
CA GLU A 42 2.94 5.06 -5.31
C GLU A 42 3.85 5.16 -6.53
N ILE A 43 3.24 5.04 -7.70
CA ILE A 43 3.93 5.03 -8.98
C ILE A 43 3.26 6.06 -9.88
N GLU A 44 4.05 6.98 -10.43
CA GLU A 44 3.61 7.97 -11.38
C GLU A 44 3.79 7.44 -12.80
N LEU A 45 2.74 7.56 -13.62
CA LEU A 45 2.78 7.09 -15.00
C LEU A 45 3.39 8.18 -15.90
N SER A 46 4.25 7.79 -16.83
CA SER A 46 4.78 8.73 -17.82
C SER A 46 3.67 9.36 -18.67
N PRO A 47 3.84 10.60 -19.14
CA PRO A 47 2.88 11.25 -20.03
C PRO A 47 2.54 10.37 -21.24
N GLY A 48 1.25 10.15 -21.50
CA GLY A 48 0.76 9.32 -22.60
C GLY A 48 0.49 7.85 -22.26
N VAL A 49 0.92 7.38 -21.09
CA VAL A 49 0.55 6.05 -20.59
C VAL A 49 -0.87 6.09 -20.02
N LYS A 50 -1.77 5.28 -20.59
CA LYS A 50 -3.15 5.17 -20.11
C LYS A 50 -3.21 4.30 -18.85
N VAL A 51 -3.95 4.75 -17.84
CA VAL A 51 -4.25 3.97 -16.63
C VAL A 51 -4.85 2.60 -16.97
N SER A 52 -5.70 2.54 -18.00
CA SER A 52 -6.33 1.30 -18.48
C SER A 52 -5.33 0.21 -18.85
N LYS A 53 -4.12 0.58 -19.30
CA LYS A 53 -3.06 -0.38 -19.63
C LYS A 53 -2.66 -1.14 -18.37
N VAL A 54 -2.41 -0.45 -17.26
CA VAL A 54 -2.05 -1.09 -15.98
C VAL A 54 -3.21 -1.92 -15.43
N THR A 55 -4.44 -1.39 -15.47
CA THR A 55 -5.62 -2.13 -15.00
C THR A 55 -5.84 -3.44 -15.78
N SER A 56 -5.47 -3.51 -17.06
CA SER A 56 -5.68 -4.72 -17.88
C SER A 56 -4.78 -5.92 -17.50
N PHE A 57 -3.57 -5.68 -16.98
CA PHE A 57 -2.64 -6.76 -16.58
C PHE A 57 -2.41 -6.83 -15.07
N HIS A 58 -3.10 -6.01 -14.27
CA HIS A 58 -3.05 -6.09 -12.80
C HIS A 58 -3.38 -7.49 -12.26
N THR A 59 -4.27 -8.22 -12.92
CA THR A 59 -4.64 -9.60 -12.54
C THR A 59 -3.47 -10.58 -12.57
N THR A 60 -2.38 -10.27 -13.27
CA THR A 60 -1.16 -11.10 -13.33
C THR A 60 -0.14 -10.73 -12.26
N PHE A 61 -0.32 -9.62 -11.53
CA PHE A 61 0.61 -9.17 -10.48
C PHE A 61 0.82 -10.19 -9.37
N PRO A 62 -0.22 -10.88 -8.86
CA PRO A 62 -0.03 -11.89 -7.83
C PRO A 62 0.93 -13.00 -8.26
N TYR A 63 0.86 -13.38 -9.54
CA TYR A 63 1.74 -14.39 -10.12
C TYR A 63 3.17 -13.88 -10.27
N ALA A 64 3.35 -12.70 -10.88
CA ALA A 64 4.66 -12.12 -11.12
C ALA A 64 5.42 -11.77 -9.82
N LEU A 65 4.71 -11.34 -8.78
CA LEU A 65 5.27 -10.93 -7.50
C LEU A 65 5.24 -12.04 -6.43
N ALA A 66 4.84 -13.25 -6.81
CA ALA A 66 4.69 -14.41 -5.92
C ALA A 66 3.94 -14.08 -4.61
N THR A 67 2.89 -13.25 -4.71
CA THR A 67 2.17 -12.70 -3.56
C THR A 67 0.68 -12.84 -3.80
N PRO A 68 -0.09 -13.44 -2.86
CA PRO A 68 -1.45 -13.93 -3.16
C PRO A 68 -2.49 -12.84 -3.42
N ASP A 69 -2.30 -11.61 -2.93
CA ASP A 69 -3.33 -10.59 -2.95
C ASP A 69 -2.71 -9.21 -3.19
N VAL A 70 -2.64 -8.78 -4.45
CA VAL A 70 -2.11 -7.46 -4.83
C VAL A 70 -3.27 -6.56 -5.20
N ARG A 71 -3.39 -5.39 -4.57
CA ARG A 71 -4.48 -4.45 -4.84
C ARG A 71 -4.00 -3.24 -5.63
N LEU A 72 -4.69 -2.92 -6.72
CA LEU A 72 -4.46 -1.70 -7.49
C LEU A 72 -5.46 -0.62 -7.06
N LEU A 73 -4.93 0.56 -6.76
CA LEU A 73 -5.66 1.80 -6.52
C LEU A 73 -5.33 2.75 -7.68
N ALA A 74 -6.21 2.84 -8.66
CA ALA A 74 -6.00 3.67 -9.83
C ALA A 74 -7.29 4.36 -10.29
N PRO A 75 -7.25 5.66 -10.66
CA PRO A 75 -6.20 6.65 -10.39
C PRO A 75 -6.23 7.20 -8.95
N ILE A 76 -5.11 7.70 -8.44
CA ILE A 76 -5.09 8.48 -7.18
C ILE A 76 -5.73 9.85 -7.44
N PRO A 77 -6.78 10.25 -6.72
CA PRO A 77 -7.44 11.54 -6.94
C PRO A 77 -6.45 12.71 -6.85
N GLY A 78 -6.45 13.57 -7.87
CA GLY A 78 -5.60 14.76 -7.93
C GLY A 78 -4.13 14.52 -8.33
N ARG A 79 -3.74 13.29 -8.71
CA ARG A 79 -2.40 12.97 -9.21
C ARG A 79 -2.43 12.02 -10.40
N SER A 80 -1.45 12.10 -11.30
CA SER A 80 -1.24 11.14 -12.40
C SER A 80 -0.54 9.85 -11.91
N ALA A 81 -0.98 9.34 -10.76
CA ALA A 81 -0.33 8.24 -10.07
C ALA A 81 -1.29 7.09 -9.79
N ILE A 82 -0.72 5.91 -9.67
CA ILE A 82 -1.37 4.69 -9.23
C ILE A 82 -0.76 4.24 -7.90
N GLY A 83 -1.58 3.67 -7.02
CA GLY A 83 -1.14 3.01 -5.81
C GLY A 83 -1.21 1.50 -5.99
N ILE A 84 -0.13 0.78 -5.71
CA ILE A 84 -0.12 -0.68 -5.71
C ILE A 84 0.14 -1.14 -4.27
N GLU A 85 -0.81 -1.85 -3.69
CA GLU A 85 -0.69 -2.39 -2.33
C GLU A 85 -0.28 -3.85 -2.41
N ILE A 86 0.87 -4.14 -1.80
CA ILE A 86 1.46 -5.48 -1.76
C ILE A 86 1.54 -5.92 -0.29
N PRO A 87 1.00 -7.10 0.05
CA PRO A 87 1.13 -7.67 1.38
C PRO A 87 2.58 -7.78 1.83
N ASN A 88 2.83 -7.42 3.08
CA ASN A 88 4.15 -7.62 3.68
C ASN A 88 4.41 -9.12 3.84
N ARG A 89 5.66 -9.55 3.61
CA ARG A 89 6.11 -10.92 3.90
C ARG A 89 5.91 -11.29 5.37
N GLN A 90 6.15 -10.33 6.26
CA GLN A 90 5.88 -10.43 7.68
C GLN A 90 4.77 -9.44 8.04
N ARG A 91 3.56 -9.95 8.27
CA ARG A 91 2.42 -9.14 8.69
C ARG A 91 2.43 -9.02 10.19
N ARG A 92 2.26 -7.79 10.70
CA ARG A 92 2.07 -7.57 12.13
C ARG A 92 0.61 -7.80 12.49
N LEU A 93 0.36 -8.58 13.54
CA LEU A 93 -0.95 -8.64 14.16
C LEU A 93 -1.22 -7.31 14.86
N VAL A 94 -2.32 -6.66 14.49
CA VAL A 94 -2.83 -5.45 15.15
C VAL A 94 -3.98 -5.89 16.04
N SER A 95 -3.82 -5.73 17.36
CA SER A 95 -4.85 -6.07 18.33
C SER A 95 -5.76 -4.88 18.62
N LEU A 96 -6.97 -5.14 19.11
CA LEU A 96 -7.86 -4.09 19.60
C LEU A 96 -7.19 -3.28 20.73
N GLY A 97 -6.36 -3.92 21.56
CA GLY A 97 -5.58 -3.25 22.59
C GLY A 97 -4.58 -2.23 22.03
N ASP A 98 -3.93 -2.53 20.90
CA ASP A 98 -3.04 -1.58 20.22
C ASP A 98 -3.79 -0.32 19.79
N VAL A 99 -5.05 -0.46 19.35
CA VAL A 99 -5.90 0.65 18.91
C VAL A 99 -6.43 1.45 20.10
N LEU A 100 -7.00 0.79 21.11
CA LEU A 100 -7.62 1.46 22.26
C LEU A 100 -6.61 2.14 23.21
N THR A 101 -5.34 1.73 23.17
CA THR A 101 -4.29 2.34 24.01
C THR A 101 -3.59 3.51 23.32
N SER A 102 -3.97 3.83 22.09
CA SER A 102 -3.40 4.92 21.30
C SER A 102 -3.64 6.30 21.92
N PRO A 103 -2.80 7.30 21.59
CA PRO A 103 -3.03 8.68 22.01
C PRO A 103 -4.32 9.27 21.44
N GLU A 104 -4.74 8.88 20.23
CA GLU A 104 -6.01 9.27 19.60
C GLU A 104 -7.21 8.72 20.39
N ALA A 105 -7.21 7.42 20.71
CA ALA A 105 -8.27 6.77 21.47
C ALA A 105 -8.46 7.37 22.87
N LYS A 106 -7.37 7.86 23.48
CA LYS A 106 -7.42 8.52 24.79
C LYS A 106 -8.01 9.93 24.77
N LYS A 107 -8.11 10.57 23.61
CA LYS A 107 -8.69 11.93 23.45
C LYS A 107 -10.19 11.89 23.17
N LEU A 108 -10.76 10.71 23.06
CA LEU A 108 -12.13 10.46 22.63
C LEU A 108 -13.03 10.29 23.86
N ASP A 109 -13.86 11.30 24.16
CA ASP A 109 -14.72 11.31 25.36
C ASP A 109 -16.14 10.74 25.14
N HIS A 110 -16.51 10.41 23.90
CA HIS A 110 -17.87 9.98 23.58
C HIS A 110 -18.08 8.47 23.89
N PRO A 111 -19.16 8.07 24.58
CA PRO A 111 -19.37 6.70 25.06
C PRO A 111 -19.65 5.67 23.95
N LEU A 112 -19.85 6.11 22.71
CA LEU A 112 -20.11 5.25 21.55
C LEU A 112 -18.94 5.15 20.57
N ASN A 113 -17.74 5.57 20.97
CA ASN A 113 -16.56 5.51 20.09
C ASN A 113 -16.13 4.05 19.86
N VAL A 114 -15.74 3.74 18.62
CA VAL A 114 -15.33 2.38 18.22
C VAL A 114 -13.94 2.40 17.59
N GLY A 115 -13.02 1.61 18.14
CA GLY A 115 -11.72 1.36 17.52
C GLY A 115 -11.85 0.41 16.33
N LEU A 116 -11.56 0.89 15.12
CA LEU A 116 -11.66 0.08 13.90
C LEU A 116 -10.35 -0.64 13.56
N GLY A 117 -9.21 -0.03 13.82
CA GLY A 117 -7.91 -0.58 13.44
C GLY A 117 -6.85 0.47 13.15
N LEU A 118 -5.77 0.03 12.50
CA LEU A 118 -4.74 0.90 11.94
C LEU A 118 -4.91 0.99 10.42
N ASP A 119 -4.64 2.17 9.87
CA ASP A 119 -4.56 2.44 8.46
C ASP A 119 -3.24 1.90 7.86
N ILE A 120 -3.09 2.04 6.55
CA ILE A 120 -1.92 1.60 5.80
C ILE A 120 -0.64 2.39 6.11
N SER A 121 -0.75 3.56 6.73
CA SER A 121 0.37 4.36 7.21
C SER A 121 0.73 4.01 8.67
N GLY A 122 -0.08 3.16 9.31
CA GLY A 122 -0.01 2.84 10.72
C GLY A 122 -0.69 3.84 11.65
N GLN A 123 -1.50 4.76 11.11
CA GLN A 123 -2.34 5.70 11.86
C GLN A 123 -3.67 5.05 12.24
N GLU A 124 -4.15 5.37 13.43
CA GLU A 124 -5.36 4.84 14.03
C GLU A 124 -6.61 5.31 13.28
N ARG A 125 -7.57 4.40 13.08
CA ARG A 125 -8.91 4.72 12.59
C ARG A 125 -9.95 4.44 13.65
N GLU A 126 -10.71 5.47 13.97
CA GLU A 126 -11.80 5.50 14.95
C GLU A 126 -13.02 6.16 14.30
N ILE A 127 -14.23 5.74 14.70
CA ILE A 127 -15.51 6.39 14.36
C ILE A 127 -16.34 6.61 15.61
#